data_AF-A0A1E3RP39-F1
#
_entry.id   AF-A0A1E3RP39-F1
#
_cell.length_a   1.000
_cell.length_b   1.000
_cell.length_c   1.000
_cell.angle_alpha   90.00
_cell.angle_beta   90.00
_cell.angle_gamma   90.00
#
_symmetry.space_group_name_H-M   'P 1'
#
loop_
_entity.id
_entity.type
_entity.pdbx_description
1 polymer ?
#
loop_
_entity_poly.entity_id
_entity_poly.type
_entity_poly.pdbx_seq_one_letter_code
_entity_poly.pdbx_strand_id
1 'polypeptide(L)'
;MSEAELVAFLAAQPSGAICVSGDDGRLLAMPARILNKDGDIVTAEVADAELASAFDDELSACVVADSFETYEAIRGVIAQGPAVRVAGQRPVVALTVARVATFSFATDRRRSRSAQAEPD
;
A
#
# COMPACT_ATOMS: atom_id res chain seq x y z
N MET A 1 6.93 -10.06 -3.08
CA MET A 1 7.92 -9.73 -2.04
C MET A 1 7.87 -10.80 -0.96
N SER A 2 9.00 -11.10 -0.33
CA SER A 2 9.01 -11.86 0.93
C SER A 2 8.37 -11.04 2.06
N GLU A 3 8.01 -11.70 3.16
CA GLU A 3 7.43 -11.03 4.33
C GLU A 3 8.38 -9.97 4.92
N ALA A 4 9.67 -10.29 5.04
CA ALA A 4 10.68 -9.34 5.55
C ALA A 4 10.81 -8.10 4.64
N GLU A 5 10.76 -8.28 3.32
CA GLU A 5 10.77 -7.16 2.37
C GLU A 5 9.50 -6.31 2.49
N LEU A 6 8.34 -6.94 2.69
CA LEU A 6 7.08 -6.21 2.90
C LEU A 6 7.14 -5.39 4.21
N VAL A 7 7.65 -5.95 5.30
CA VAL A 7 7.82 -5.22 6.57
C VAL A 7 8.74 -4.03 6.38
N ALA A 8 9.89 -4.22 5.73
CA ALA A 8 10.84 -3.13 5.46
C ALA A 8 10.23 -2.05 4.55
N PHE A 9 9.49 -2.46 3.52
CA PHE A 9 8.79 -1.57 2.60
C PHE A 9 7.75 -0.72 3.33
N LEU A 10 6.89 -1.33 4.16
CA LEU A 10 5.86 -0.60 4.91
C LEU A 10 6.47 0.33 5.98
N ALA A 11 7.59 -0.09 6.60
CA ALA A 11 8.32 0.76 7.56
C ALA A 11 8.90 2.03 6.92
N ALA A 12 9.13 2.04 5.61
CA ALA A 12 9.56 3.22 4.87
C ALA A 12 8.42 4.21 4.57
N GLN A 13 7.18 3.93 5.01
CA GLN A 13 6.01 4.78 4.82
C GLN A 13 5.77 5.17 3.34
N PRO A 14 5.57 4.18 2.46
CA PRO A 14 5.46 4.42 1.03
C PRO A 14 4.21 5.25 0.72
N SER A 15 4.34 6.06 -0.31
CA SER A 15 3.24 6.88 -0.83
C SER A 15 2.53 6.16 -1.98
N GLY A 16 1.32 6.62 -2.28
CA GLY A 16 0.51 6.12 -3.38
C GLY A 16 -0.88 6.73 -3.31
N ALA A 17 -1.91 5.89 -3.40
CA ALA A 17 -3.29 6.34 -3.35
C ALA A 17 -4.17 5.41 -2.52
N ILE A 18 -5.20 5.98 -1.88
CA ILE A 18 -6.37 5.25 -1.42
C ILE A 18 -7.51 5.49 -2.42
N CYS A 19 -8.12 4.40 -2.86
CA CYS A 19 -9.14 4.36 -3.89
C CYS A 19 -10.45 3.90 -3.28
N VAL A 20 -11.53 4.62 -3.57
CA VAL A 20 -12.90 4.26 -3.18
C VAL A 20 -13.84 4.46 -4.36
N SER A 21 -14.98 3.78 -4.33
CA SER A 21 -16.08 4.11 -5.23
C SER A 21 -16.87 5.28 -4.64
N GLY A 22 -17.06 6.34 -5.42
CA GLY A 22 -18.00 7.40 -5.10
C GLY A 22 -19.46 6.97 -5.32
N ASP A 23 -20.39 7.78 -4.82
CA ASP A 23 -21.84 7.50 -4.89
C ASP A 23 -22.37 7.43 -6.33
N ASP A 24 -21.68 8.06 -7.28
CA ASP A 24 -21.99 8.04 -8.71
C ASP A 24 -21.40 6.81 -9.43
N GLY A 25 -20.81 5.88 -8.68
CA GLY A 25 -20.15 4.67 -9.19
C GLY A 25 -18.78 4.92 -9.83
N ARG A 26 -18.27 6.16 -9.80
CA ARG A 26 -16.92 6.47 -10.30
C ARG A 26 -15.87 6.17 -9.23
N LEU A 27 -14.66 5.85 -9.69
CA LEU A 27 -13.53 5.65 -8.79
C LEU A 27 -12.91 7.00 -8.43
N LEU A 28 -12.74 7.23 -7.13
CA LEU A 28 -11.98 8.33 -6.56
C LEU A 28 -10.65 7.77 -6.07
N ALA A 29 -9.55 8.27 -6.62
CA ALA A 29 -8.20 7.93 -6.19
C ALA A 29 -7.59 9.16 -5.50
N MET A 30 -7.34 9.05 -4.20
CA MET A 30 -6.84 10.14 -3.36
C MET A 30 -5.38 9.85 -3.01
N PRO A 31 -4.46 10.82 -3.15
CA PRO A 31 -3.08 10.63 -2.72
C PRO A 31 -3.02 10.27 -1.24
N ALA A 32 -2.24 9.23 -0.92
CA ALA A 32 -2.11 8.73 0.43
C ALA A 32 -0.68 8.30 0.74
N ARG A 33 -0.33 8.34 2.03
CA ARG A 33 0.93 7.78 2.57
C ARG A 33 0.60 6.76 3.64
N ILE A 34 1.14 5.55 3.51
CA ILE A 34 1.01 4.54 4.56
C ILE A 34 1.84 5.00 5.77
N LEU A 35 1.23 5.04 6.95
CA LEU A 35 1.88 5.43 8.20
C LEU A 35 2.37 4.22 8.98
N ASN A 36 1.52 3.19 9.12
CA ASN A 36 1.88 1.95 9.79
C ASN A 36 1.04 0.77 9.29
N LYS A 37 1.44 -0.43 9.73
CA LYS A 37 0.60 -1.62 9.74
C LYS A 37 0.69 -2.26 11.13
N ASP A 38 -0.44 -2.49 11.77
CA ASP A 38 -0.56 -3.22 13.03
C ASP A 38 -1.58 -4.37 12.86
N GLY A 39 -1.10 -5.61 12.96
CA GLY A 39 -1.90 -6.78 12.58
C GLY A 39 -2.43 -6.62 11.15
N ASP A 40 -3.75 -6.71 10.97
CA ASP A 40 -4.41 -6.52 9.68
C ASP A 40 -4.85 -5.07 9.44
N ILE A 41 -4.51 -4.12 10.30
CA ILE A 41 -4.88 -2.71 10.12
C ILE A 41 -3.72 -1.97 9.45
N VAL A 42 -3.98 -1.34 8.31
CA VAL A 42 -3.08 -0.38 7.68
C VAL A 42 -3.62 1.01 7.94
N THR A 43 -2.82 1.88 8.55
CA THR A 43 -3.16 3.31 8.65
C THR A 43 -2.51 4.08 7.53
N ALA A 44 -3.27 4.98 6.91
CA ALA A 44 -2.79 5.84 5.85
C ALA A 44 -3.26 7.28 6.09
N GLU A 45 -2.36 8.22 5.82
CA GLU A 45 -2.69 9.65 5.76
C GLU A 45 -3.14 9.98 4.35
N VAL A 46 -4.30 10.61 4.21
CA VAL A 46 -4.83 11.09 2.94
C VAL A 46 -4.45 12.56 2.78
N ALA A 47 -3.94 12.96 1.61
CA ALA A 47 -3.42 14.31 1.43
C ALA A 47 -4.46 15.43 1.62
N ASP A 48 -5.74 15.12 1.41
CA ASP A 48 -6.84 16.08 1.49
C ASP A 48 -7.83 15.69 2.61
N ALA A 49 -7.98 16.58 3.59
CA ALA A 49 -8.86 16.39 4.73
C ALA A 49 -10.35 16.48 4.39
N GLU A 50 -10.71 17.16 3.31
CA GLU A 50 -12.09 17.16 2.79
C GLU A 50 -12.38 15.81 2.15
N LEU A 51 -11.46 15.26 1.35
CA LEU A 51 -11.65 13.94 0.74
C LEU A 51 -11.62 12.81 1.77
N ALA A 52 -10.90 12.98 2.87
CA ALA A 52 -10.94 12.06 4.00
C ALA A 52 -12.34 11.95 4.65
N SER A 53 -13.26 12.90 4.39
CA SER A 53 -14.64 12.78 4.87
C SER A 53 -15.45 11.70 4.17
N ALA A 54 -14.97 11.18 3.03
CA ALA A 54 -15.56 10.00 2.40
C ALA A 54 -15.51 8.77 3.33
N PHE A 55 -14.62 8.76 4.32
CA PHE A 55 -14.46 7.67 5.28
C PHE A 55 -15.10 7.97 6.65
N ASP A 56 -16.04 8.92 6.73
CA ASP A 56 -16.78 9.17 7.97
C ASP A 56 -17.59 7.94 8.39
N ASP A 57 -18.07 7.18 7.39
CA ASP A 57 -18.63 5.85 7.54
C ASP A 57 -17.67 4.79 6.97
N GLU A 58 -17.84 3.53 7.39
CA GLU A 58 -17.05 2.42 6.87
C GLU A 58 -17.37 2.14 5.40
N LEU A 59 -16.36 2.17 4.54
CA LEU A 59 -16.49 1.91 3.10
C LEU A 59 -15.44 0.92 2.61
N SER A 60 -15.77 0.16 1.56
CA SER A 60 -14.77 -0.66 0.87
C SER A 60 -13.79 0.22 0.11
N ALA A 61 -12.49 0.05 0.41
CA ALA A 61 -11.42 0.82 -0.20
C ALA A 61 -10.27 -0.08 -0.63
N CYS A 62 -9.37 0.51 -1.41
CA CYS A 62 -8.10 -0.09 -1.78
C CYS A 62 -6.96 0.91 -1.60
N VAL A 63 -5.91 0.53 -0.88
CA VAL A 63 -4.66 1.28 -0.82
C VAL A 63 -3.68 0.66 -1.81
N VAL A 64 -3.17 1.47 -2.72
CA VAL A 64 -2.04 1.16 -3.59
C VAL A 64 -0.89 2.03 -3.15
N ALA A 65 0.26 1.43 -2.82
CA ALA A 65 1.45 2.18 -2.47
C ALA A 65 2.68 1.52 -3.10
N ASP A 66 3.60 2.36 -3.56
CA ASP A 66 4.80 1.91 -4.24
C ASP A 66 6.01 2.78 -3.93
N SER A 67 7.18 2.26 -4.24
CA SER A 67 8.43 2.99 -4.28
C SER A 67 8.99 2.90 -5.70
N PHE A 68 9.12 4.03 -6.38
CA PHE A 68 9.64 4.12 -7.73
C PHE A 68 10.94 4.93 -7.75
N GLU A 69 12.07 4.29 -7.46
CA GLU A 69 13.39 4.91 -7.58
C GLU A 69 14.03 4.61 -8.95
N THR A 70 13.99 3.34 -9.35
CA THR A 70 14.37 2.84 -10.68
C THR A 70 13.43 1.71 -11.07
N TYR A 71 13.41 1.32 -12.35
CA TYR A 71 12.58 0.22 -12.82
C TYR A 71 12.86 -1.11 -12.11
N GLU A 72 14.13 -1.39 -11.82
CA GLU A 72 14.56 -2.59 -11.10
C GLU A 72 14.29 -2.47 -9.59
N ALA A 73 14.06 -1.27 -9.08
CA ALA A 73 13.77 -1.02 -7.68
C ALA A 73 12.28 -0.95 -7.35
N ILE A 74 11.38 -1.08 -8.35
CA ILE A 74 9.94 -0.97 -8.11
C ILE A 74 9.46 -2.06 -7.15
N ARG A 75 8.81 -1.61 -6.07
CA ARG A 75 8.09 -2.42 -5.09
C ARG A 75 6.75 -1.78 -4.85
N GLY A 76 5.75 -2.59 -4.55
CA GLY A 76 4.50 -2.04 -4.07
C GLY A 76 3.53 -3.06 -3.54
N VAL A 77 2.49 -2.52 -2.91
CA VAL A 77 1.42 -3.26 -2.26
C VAL A 77 0.09 -2.73 -2.77
N ILE A 78 -0.86 -3.67 -2.90
CA ILE A 78 -2.27 -3.38 -3.12
C ILE A 78 -3.00 -4.06 -1.97
N ALA A 79 -3.53 -3.28 -1.05
CA ALA A 79 -4.31 -3.74 0.09
C ALA A 79 -5.77 -3.34 -0.11
N GLN A 80 -6.71 -4.25 0.16
CA GLN A 80 -8.14 -4.01 0.01
C GLN A 80 -8.88 -4.43 1.27
N GLY A 81 -9.90 -3.67 1.65
CA GLY A 81 -10.80 -4.00 2.75
C GLY A 81 -11.68 -2.83 3.16
N PRO A 82 -12.46 -2.97 4.24
CA PRO A 82 -13.21 -1.86 4.81
C PRO A 82 -12.24 -0.83 5.40
N ALA A 83 -12.54 0.44 5.17
CA ALA A 83 -11.77 1.57 5.66
C ALA A 83 -12.67 2.59 6.32
N VAL A 84 -12.16 3.20 7.39
CA VAL A 84 -12.86 4.21 8.19
C VAL A 84 -11.88 5.25 8.67
N ARG A 85 -12.31 6.50 8.78
CA ARG A 85 -11.48 7.59 9.31
C ARG A 85 -11.18 7.35 10.79
N VAL A 86 -9.94 7.59 11.18
CA VAL A 86 -9.54 7.53 12.59
C VAL A 86 -10.04 8.78 13.31
N ALA A 87 -10.86 8.58 14.34
CA ALA A 87 -11.44 9.67 15.12
C ALA A 87 -10.34 10.53 15.78
N GLY A 88 -10.48 11.85 15.72
CA GLY A 88 -9.52 12.79 16.30
C GLY A 88 -8.20 12.95 15.55
N GLN A 89 -8.00 12.23 14.43
CA GLN A 89 -6.78 12.28 13.63
C GLN A 89 -7.11 12.55 12.15
N ARG A 90 -7.51 13.79 11.81
CA ARG A 90 -7.61 14.17 10.39
C ARG A 90 -6.20 14.41 9.83
N PRO A 91 -5.85 13.91 8.62
CA PRO A 91 -6.64 13.13 7.66
C PRO A 91 -6.24 11.63 7.60
N VAL A 92 -6.31 10.90 8.72
CA VAL A 92 -5.88 9.48 8.81
C VAL A 92 -7.06 8.53 8.62
N VAL A 93 -6.87 7.51 7.78
CA VAL A 93 -7.81 6.41 7.51
C VAL A 93 -7.18 5.10 7.96
N ALA A 94 -7.96 4.28 8.65
CA ALA A 94 -7.62 2.91 8.97
C ALA A 94 -8.31 1.97 7.99
N LEU A 95 -7.53 1.10 7.33
CA LEU A 95 -8.00 0.04 6.44
C LEU A 95 -7.78 -1.31 7.13
N THR A 96 -8.85 -2.06 7.35
CA THR A 96 -8.75 -3.47 7.79
C THR A 96 -8.53 -4.34 6.56
N VAL A 97 -7.32 -4.88 6.41
CA VAL A 97 -6.88 -5.65 5.25
C VAL A 97 -7.64 -6.97 5.16
N ALA A 98 -8.48 -7.10 4.13
CA ALA A 98 -9.14 -8.35 3.76
C ALA A 98 -8.36 -9.10 2.67
N ARG A 99 -7.67 -8.36 1.78
CA ARG A 99 -6.84 -8.91 0.72
C ARG A 99 -5.59 -8.08 0.54
N VAL A 100 -4.48 -8.73 0.26
CA VAL A 100 -3.21 -8.08 -0.05
C VAL A 100 -2.54 -8.75 -1.25
N ALA A 101 -2.06 -7.93 -2.18
CA ALA A 101 -1.17 -8.35 -3.24
C ALA A 101 0.12 -7.54 -3.15
N THR A 102 1.26 -8.18 -3.40
CA THR A 102 2.56 -7.51 -3.47
C THR A 102 3.14 -7.68 -4.86
N PHE A 103 3.77 -6.64 -5.40
CA PHE A 103 4.51 -6.70 -6.64
C PHE A 103 5.94 -6.20 -6.43
N SER A 104 6.86 -6.75 -7.22
CA SER A 104 8.27 -6.38 -7.20
C SER A 104 8.86 -6.64 -8.57
N PHE A 105 9.57 -5.66 -9.10
CA PHE A 105 10.34 -5.80 -10.33
C PHE A 105 11.85 -5.91 -10.07
N ALA A 106 12.29 -6.03 -8.80
CA ALA A 106 13.68 -6.40 -8.59
C ALA A 106 13.94 -7.81 -9.02
N THR A 107 14.98 -7.91 -9.82
CA THR A 107 15.76 -9.12 -9.96
C THR A 107 16.27 -9.56 -8.61
N ASP A 108 15.84 -10.75 -8.19
CA ASP A 108 16.42 -11.48 -7.08
C ASP A 108 17.86 -11.87 -7.45
N ARG A 109 18.85 -11.07 -7.01
CA ARG A 109 20.28 -11.32 -7.27
C ARG A 109 20.76 -12.68 -6.75
N ARG A 110 19.96 -13.40 -5.94
CA ARG A 110 20.29 -14.76 -5.49
C ARG A 110 20.06 -15.83 -6.57
N ARG A 111 19.13 -15.64 -7.52
CA ARG A 111 18.89 -16.62 -8.59
C ARG A 111 19.93 -16.58 -9.71
N SER A 112 20.61 -15.45 -9.90
CA SER A 112 21.59 -15.27 -10.98
C SER A 112 22.98 -15.82 -10.64
N ARG A 113 23.29 -16.10 -9.36
CA ARG A 113 24.58 -16.71 -8.97
C ARG A 113 24.59 -18.25 -9.00
N SER A 114 23.43 -18.91 -8.94
CA SER A 114 23.32 -20.36 -9.01
C SER A 114 23.38 -20.93 -10.43
N ALA A 115 23.28 -20.07 -11.47
CA ALA A 115 23.37 -20.48 -12.87
C ALA A 115 24.78 -20.37 -13.47
N GLN A 116 25.79 -20.01 -12.66
CA GLN A 116 27.16 -19.71 -13.15
C GLN A 116 28.25 -20.57 -12.52
N ALA A 117 27.89 -21.70 -11.90
CA ALA A 117 28.84 -22.64 -11.32
C ALA A 117 28.67 -24.03 -11.95
N GLU A 118 29.04 -24.16 -13.22
CA GLU A 118 29.61 -25.42 -13.74
C GLU A 118 31.07 -25.13 -14.10
N PRO A 119 32.05 -25.78 -13.44
CA PRO A 119 33.45 -25.69 -13.83
C PRO A 119 33.76 -26.76 -14.90
N ASP A 120 34.47 -26.35 -15.95
CA ASP A 120 35.33 -27.24 -16.76
C ASP A 120 36.58 -27.66 -15.95
#